data_AF-A0A845RXT1-F1
#
_entry.id   AF-A0A845RXT1-F1
#
_cell.length_a   1.000
_cell.length_b   1.000
_cell.length_c   1.000
_cell.angle_alpha   90.00
_cell.angle_beta   90.00
_cell.angle_gamma   90.00
#
_symmetry.space_group_name_H-M   'P 1'
#
loop_
_entity.id
_entity.type
_entity.pdbx_description
1 polymer ?
#
loop_
_entity_poly.entity_id
_entity_poly.type
_entity_poly.pdbx_seq_one_letter_code
_entity_poly.pdbx_strand_id
1 'polypeptide(L)'
;MSKRNAVKIWGKMLCLLVIAFLLLTGCGILGGGGQDVPSDDSGNYAIKVGLITGQDGIEDIYSEKAWEGLQKAQQELNAGIGYVKVKNDKDYPSGLAELKSQDCQVIFTIGSAAIPATLEAAEKNPKITYVCLDSTIEGTIPDNVLAVSYRVEEAAFLAGYLAAKRTETNVVGVILGDNKEAAQPYFYGFKSGVRFVNPNCELLKGNAATFTNKTRVEEMAEAMVNSDADVIFHSAGLAGKAMIEVMEEKGKYAIGADIDQNGLAPETVLTSVIKENGEVAYSIIKQIEENTLASGKNVSYGLAENAVGLAETTESMVSEETYTKINEYKQKIIDGKITVPANENETFKITY
;
A
#
# COMPACT_ATOMS: atom_id res chain seq x y z
N MET A 1 59.33 -35.50 -4.41
CA MET A 1 58.46 -34.81 -3.43
C MET A 1 57.29 -35.72 -3.08
N SER A 2 57.12 -36.06 -1.80
CA SER A 2 56.10 -36.99 -1.31
C SER A 2 54.68 -36.48 -1.57
N LYS A 3 53.74 -37.37 -1.95
CA LYS A 3 52.31 -37.08 -2.18
C LYS A 3 51.66 -36.32 -1.00
N ARG A 4 52.21 -36.42 0.22
CA ARG A 4 51.76 -35.66 1.40
C ARG A 4 52.01 -34.15 1.30
N ASN A 5 53.00 -33.69 0.54
CA ASN A 5 53.29 -32.26 0.38
C ASN A 5 52.41 -31.62 -0.72
N ALA A 6 52.03 -32.39 -1.74
CA ALA A 6 51.14 -31.90 -2.81
C ALA A 6 49.73 -31.59 -2.28
N VAL A 7 49.18 -32.43 -1.40
CA VAL A 7 47.86 -32.24 -0.78
C VAL A 7 47.81 -31.02 0.14
N LYS A 8 48.90 -30.74 0.88
CA LYS A 8 49.00 -29.53 1.74
C LYS A 8 49.13 -28.24 0.95
N ILE A 9 49.76 -28.28 -0.23
CA ILE A 9 49.89 -27.10 -1.10
C ILE A 9 48.56 -26.80 -1.80
N TRP A 10 47.86 -27.83 -2.26
CA TRP A 10 46.53 -27.69 -2.87
C TRP A 10 45.46 -27.22 -1.88
N GLY A 11 45.48 -27.72 -0.63
CA GLY A 11 44.57 -27.24 0.41
C GLY A 11 44.79 -25.77 0.79
N LYS A 12 46.03 -25.28 0.75
CA LYS A 12 46.33 -23.86 1.01
C LYS A 12 45.96 -22.95 -0.17
N MET A 13 46.10 -23.41 -1.41
CA MET A 13 45.63 -22.68 -2.61
C MET A 13 44.09 -22.61 -2.67
N LEU A 14 43.39 -23.68 -2.27
CA LEU A 14 41.93 -23.70 -2.25
C LEU A 14 41.36 -22.77 -1.16
N CYS A 15 41.99 -22.70 0.02
CA CYS A 15 41.60 -21.72 1.04
C CYS A 15 41.89 -20.26 0.63
N LEU A 16 42.96 -20.00 -0.13
CA LEU A 16 43.27 -18.65 -0.63
C LEU A 16 42.30 -18.20 -1.74
N LEU A 17 41.79 -19.12 -2.57
CA LEU A 17 40.77 -18.83 -3.58
C LEU A 17 39.37 -18.62 -2.99
N VAL A 18 39.02 -19.32 -1.91
CA VAL A 18 37.75 -19.10 -1.18
C VAL A 18 37.76 -17.78 -0.40
N ILE A 19 38.92 -17.35 0.11
CA ILE A 19 39.07 -16.04 0.77
C ILE A 19 39.05 -14.88 -0.23
N ALA A 20 39.50 -15.09 -1.48
CA ALA A 20 39.42 -14.06 -2.52
C ALA A 20 37.99 -13.81 -3.04
N PHE A 21 37.09 -14.80 -2.95
CA PHE A 21 35.67 -14.62 -3.30
C PHE A 21 34.85 -13.92 -2.20
N LEU A 22 35.35 -13.92 -0.96
CA LEU A 22 34.71 -13.26 0.19
C LEU A 22 35.13 -11.78 0.37
N LEU A 23 35.99 -11.25 -0.51
CA LEU A 23 36.53 -9.89 -0.41
C LEU A 23 35.98 -8.92 -1.48
N LEU A 24 34.98 -9.32 -2.27
CA LEU A 24 34.33 -8.45 -3.26
C LEU A 24 33.02 -7.81 -2.78
N THR A 25 32.56 -8.08 -1.56
CA THR A 25 31.42 -7.38 -0.92
C THR A 25 31.87 -6.19 -0.06
N GLY A 26 32.93 -5.51 -0.50
CA GLY A 26 33.68 -4.54 0.29
C GLY A 26 33.68 -3.11 -0.25
N CYS A 27 32.53 -2.63 -0.74
CA CYS A 27 32.25 -1.19 -0.92
C CYS A 27 30.77 -0.94 -0.64
N GLY A 28 30.37 -1.11 0.62
CA GLY A 28 29.03 -0.82 1.12
C GLY A 28 29.11 -0.20 2.50
N ILE A 29 29.75 0.96 2.60
CA ILE A 29 29.75 1.79 3.82
C ILE A 29 29.25 3.19 3.44
N LEU A 30 28.08 3.26 2.81
CA LEU A 30 27.21 4.43 2.72
C LEU A 30 25.80 3.89 2.44
N GLY A 31 24.80 4.21 3.25
CA GLY A 31 23.38 3.90 2.95
C GLY A 31 22.78 2.75 3.76
N GLY A 32 21.47 2.73 3.92
CA GLY A 32 20.75 1.79 4.80
C GLY A 32 20.62 0.39 4.20
N GLY A 33 20.23 -0.60 5.03
CA GLY A 33 20.01 -1.97 4.55
C GLY A 33 19.05 -2.04 3.36
N GLY A 34 19.12 -3.08 2.54
CA GLY A 34 18.27 -3.19 1.35
C GLY A 34 18.67 -4.35 0.44
N GLN A 35 18.09 -4.35 -0.76
CA GLN A 35 18.49 -5.22 -1.87
C GLN A 35 18.95 -4.34 -3.03
N ASP A 36 20.21 -4.48 -3.43
CA ASP A 36 20.75 -3.75 -4.57
C ASP A 36 20.02 -4.09 -5.87
N VAL A 37 19.85 -3.08 -6.71
CA VAL A 37 19.42 -3.25 -8.09
C VAL A 37 20.54 -3.99 -8.85
N PRO A 38 20.21 -5.02 -9.64
CA PRO A 38 21.21 -5.77 -10.40
C PRO A 38 22.10 -4.88 -11.29
N SER A 39 23.40 -5.17 -11.30
CA SER A 39 24.38 -4.54 -12.20
C SER A 39 24.14 -4.92 -13.66
N ASP A 40 24.56 -4.09 -14.61
CA ASP A 40 24.39 -4.36 -16.06
C ASP A 40 25.04 -5.67 -16.51
N ASP A 41 26.10 -6.12 -15.82
CA ASP A 41 26.79 -7.37 -16.12
C ASP A 41 25.99 -8.64 -15.75
N SER A 42 24.88 -8.50 -15.00
CA SER A 42 24.05 -9.61 -14.51
C SER A 42 22.81 -9.92 -15.34
N GLY A 43 22.50 -9.11 -16.37
CA GLY A 43 21.38 -9.33 -17.28
C GLY A 43 20.99 -8.09 -18.08
N ASN A 44 20.49 -8.30 -19.31
CA ASN A 44 19.94 -7.22 -20.13
C ASN A 44 18.50 -6.93 -19.70
N TYR A 45 18.34 -6.20 -18.59
CA TYR A 45 17.03 -5.78 -18.07
C TYR A 45 16.39 -4.74 -18.99
N ALA A 46 15.07 -4.80 -19.16
CA ALA A 46 14.34 -3.83 -19.97
C ALA A 46 14.32 -2.44 -19.29
N ILE A 47 14.26 -2.43 -17.96
CA ILE A 47 14.26 -1.23 -17.14
C ILE A 47 14.81 -1.50 -15.74
N LYS A 48 15.53 -0.54 -15.15
CA LYS A 48 15.97 -0.59 -13.75
C LYS A 48 15.09 0.24 -12.83
N VAL A 49 14.62 -0.38 -11.76
CA VAL A 49 13.62 0.17 -10.84
C VAL A 49 14.10 0.06 -9.40
N GLY A 50 14.09 1.19 -8.70
CA GLY A 50 14.39 1.27 -7.28
C GLY A 50 13.16 1.61 -6.45
N LEU A 51 13.03 1.02 -5.27
CA LEU A 51 12.04 1.40 -4.26
C LEU A 51 12.72 2.00 -3.03
N ILE A 52 12.28 3.17 -2.58
CA ILE A 52 12.65 3.70 -1.27
C ILE A 52 11.60 3.28 -0.24
N THR A 53 12.06 2.69 0.86
CA THR A 53 11.22 2.24 1.98
C THR A 53 11.61 2.92 3.29
N GLY A 54 10.68 2.99 4.24
CA GLY A 54 10.93 3.49 5.60
C GLY A 54 11.79 2.54 6.45
N GLN A 55 11.92 2.80 7.75
CA GLN A 55 12.85 2.07 8.62
C GLN A 55 12.59 0.55 8.68
N ASP A 56 11.34 0.14 8.52
CA ASP A 56 10.90 -1.24 8.57
C ASP A 56 11.03 -1.95 7.21
N GLY A 57 11.46 -1.23 6.16
CA GLY A 57 11.75 -1.82 4.87
C GLY A 57 10.51 -2.44 4.23
N ILE A 58 10.69 -3.60 3.59
CA ILE A 58 9.60 -4.40 3.03
C ILE A 58 8.88 -5.27 4.09
N GLU A 59 9.20 -5.12 5.38
CA GLU A 59 8.43 -5.74 6.47
C GLU A 59 7.22 -4.86 6.86
N ASP A 60 7.24 -3.59 6.47
CA ASP A 60 6.06 -2.73 6.49
C ASP A 60 5.11 -3.10 5.34
N ILE A 61 3.83 -3.26 5.66
CA ILE A 61 2.85 -3.82 4.72
C ILE A 61 2.65 -2.97 3.45
N TYR A 62 2.79 -1.65 3.55
CA TYR A 62 2.63 -0.77 2.38
C TYR A 62 3.81 -0.93 1.42
N SER A 63 5.02 -1.08 1.97
CA SER A 63 6.25 -1.31 1.23
C SER A 63 6.34 -2.74 0.69
N GLU A 64 5.88 -3.73 1.45
CA GLU A 64 5.75 -5.12 1.03
C GLU A 64 4.91 -5.23 -0.23
N LYS A 65 3.70 -4.63 -0.23
CA LYS A 65 2.80 -4.68 -1.40
C LYS A 65 3.37 -3.99 -2.63
N ALA A 66 4.00 -2.83 -2.48
CA ALA A 66 4.69 -2.19 -3.59
C ALA A 66 5.81 -3.09 -4.14
N TRP A 67 6.57 -3.75 -3.26
CA TRP A 67 7.63 -4.67 -3.63
C TRP A 67 7.13 -5.92 -4.36
N GLU A 68 6.04 -6.54 -3.91
CA GLU A 68 5.39 -7.66 -4.61
C GLU A 68 5.01 -7.28 -6.05
N GLY A 69 4.48 -6.06 -6.25
CA GLY A 69 4.20 -5.53 -7.58
C GLY A 69 5.44 -5.37 -8.46
N LEU A 70 6.54 -4.91 -7.87
CA LEU A 70 7.83 -4.84 -8.56
C LEU A 70 8.41 -6.22 -8.87
N GLN A 71 8.22 -7.21 -7.99
CA GLN A 71 8.60 -8.61 -8.25
C GLN A 71 7.80 -9.20 -9.41
N LYS A 72 6.50 -8.90 -9.51
CA LYS A 72 5.68 -9.25 -10.67
C LYS A 72 6.23 -8.61 -11.95
N ALA A 73 6.60 -7.33 -11.90
CA ALA A 73 7.24 -6.65 -13.04
C ALA A 73 8.62 -7.26 -13.39
N GLN A 74 9.41 -7.69 -12.40
CA GLN A 74 10.65 -8.42 -12.67
C GLN A 74 10.40 -9.72 -13.46
N GLN A 75 9.36 -10.47 -13.10
CA GLN A 75 9.03 -11.75 -13.73
C GLN A 75 8.42 -11.58 -15.12
N GLU A 76 7.49 -10.64 -15.29
CA GLU A 76 6.70 -10.50 -16.53
C GLU A 76 7.28 -9.49 -17.52
N LEU A 77 7.97 -8.46 -17.02
CA LEU A 77 8.46 -7.31 -17.78
C LEU A 77 10.00 -7.25 -17.82
N ASN A 78 10.69 -8.24 -17.23
CA ASN A 78 12.16 -8.28 -17.19
C ASN A 78 12.76 -6.98 -16.56
N ALA A 79 12.12 -6.47 -15.51
CA ALA A 79 12.60 -5.33 -14.74
C ALA A 79 13.72 -5.75 -13.76
N GLY A 80 14.81 -4.99 -13.72
CA GLY A 80 15.85 -5.09 -12.71
C GLY A 80 15.44 -4.30 -11.48
N ILE A 81 15.09 -4.98 -10.39
CA ILE A 81 14.51 -4.34 -9.20
C ILE A 81 15.46 -4.37 -8.00
N GLY A 82 15.38 -3.33 -7.17
CA GLY A 82 16.06 -3.22 -5.89
C GLY A 82 15.34 -2.24 -4.98
N TYR A 83 15.72 -2.22 -3.70
CA TYR A 83 15.16 -1.27 -2.74
C TYR A 83 16.21 -0.81 -1.73
N VAL A 84 16.06 0.43 -1.27
CA VAL A 84 16.88 1.03 -0.22
C VAL A 84 15.99 1.39 0.97
N LYS A 85 16.48 1.10 2.17
CA LYS A 85 15.81 1.41 3.43
C LYS A 85 16.34 2.69 4.05
N VAL A 86 15.47 3.66 4.31
CA VAL A 86 15.83 4.89 5.03
C VAL A 86 15.39 4.81 6.49
N LYS A 87 16.16 5.35 7.43
CA LYS A 87 15.81 5.25 8.87
C LYS A 87 14.82 6.33 9.31
N ASN A 88 14.87 7.48 8.66
CA ASN A 88 14.01 8.64 8.94
C ASN A 88 14.03 9.59 7.73
N ASP A 89 13.20 10.62 7.79
CA ASP A 89 13.00 11.57 6.69
C ASP A 89 14.28 12.25 6.20
N LYS A 90 15.29 12.43 7.07
CA LYS A 90 16.55 13.07 6.69
C LYS A 90 17.43 12.19 5.81
N ASP A 91 17.14 10.89 5.75
CA ASP A 91 17.92 9.91 5.00
C ASP A 91 17.37 9.69 3.57
N TYR A 92 16.20 10.27 3.22
CA TYR A 92 15.65 10.21 1.86
C TYR A 92 16.64 10.69 0.79
N PRO A 93 17.34 11.84 0.93
CA PRO A 93 18.29 12.30 -0.08
C PRO A 93 19.43 11.30 -0.34
N SER A 94 19.95 10.65 0.71
CA SER A 94 21.00 9.63 0.55
C SER A 94 20.48 8.36 -0.14
N GLY A 95 19.29 7.89 0.22
CA GLY A 95 18.71 6.70 -0.42
C GLY A 95 18.40 6.93 -1.90
N LEU A 96 17.88 8.11 -2.25
CA LEU A 96 17.64 8.50 -3.65
C LEU A 96 18.95 8.59 -4.45
N ALA A 97 20.01 9.11 -3.83
CA ALA A 97 21.34 9.18 -4.44
C ALA A 97 21.95 7.78 -4.65
N GLU A 98 21.72 6.85 -3.71
CA GLU A 98 22.15 5.46 -3.80
C GLU A 98 21.45 4.74 -4.98
N LEU A 99 20.12 4.79 -5.06
CA LEU A 99 19.38 4.19 -6.18
C LEU A 99 19.79 4.79 -7.53
N LYS A 100 20.04 6.11 -7.59
CA LYS A 100 20.62 6.75 -8.77
C LYS A 100 21.99 6.15 -9.12
N SER A 101 22.86 5.92 -8.14
CA SER A 101 24.20 5.36 -8.36
C SER A 101 24.17 3.90 -8.84
N GLN A 102 23.04 3.22 -8.64
CA GLN A 102 22.75 1.88 -9.17
C GLN A 102 22.07 1.93 -10.55
N ASP A 103 22.13 3.08 -11.23
CA ASP A 103 21.59 3.32 -12.58
C ASP A 103 20.07 3.09 -12.70
N CYS A 104 19.30 3.34 -11.62
CA CYS A 104 17.84 3.31 -11.68
C CYS A 104 17.30 4.30 -12.71
N GLN A 105 16.39 3.83 -13.56
CA GLN A 105 15.63 4.66 -14.50
C GLN A 105 14.28 5.10 -13.90
N VAL A 106 13.74 4.30 -12.96
CA VAL A 106 12.51 4.60 -12.23
C VAL A 106 12.78 4.46 -10.73
N ILE A 107 12.33 5.42 -9.94
CA ILE A 107 12.42 5.37 -8.48
C ILE A 107 11.03 5.58 -7.87
N PHE A 108 10.58 4.61 -7.09
CA PHE A 108 9.36 4.68 -6.30
C PHE A 108 9.65 5.20 -4.90
N THR A 109 8.83 6.11 -4.41
CA THR A 109 8.76 6.52 -3.01
C THR A 109 7.33 6.39 -2.50
N ILE A 110 7.14 6.12 -1.21
CA ILE A 110 5.81 5.93 -0.61
C ILE A 110 5.58 6.97 0.47
N GLY A 111 4.42 7.63 0.41
CA GLY A 111 3.96 8.59 1.41
C GLY A 111 4.58 9.98 1.29
N SER A 112 3.91 10.95 1.92
CA SER A 112 4.21 12.38 1.75
C SER A 112 5.56 12.81 2.32
N ALA A 113 6.12 12.06 3.27
CA ALA A 113 7.40 12.37 3.90
C ALA A 113 8.58 12.38 2.91
N ALA A 114 8.49 11.58 1.84
CA ALA A 114 9.54 11.50 0.81
C ALA A 114 9.49 12.67 -0.20
N ILE A 115 8.33 13.32 -0.35
CA ILE A 115 8.07 14.29 -1.43
C ILE A 115 9.13 15.40 -1.54
N PRO A 116 9.53 16.10 -0.46
CA PRO A 116 10.50 17.17 -0.58
C PRO A 116 11.84 16.72 -1.16
N ALA A 117 12.36 15.57 -0.71
CA ALA A 117 13.61 15.01 -1.20
C ALA A 117 13.47 14.47 -2.64
N THR A 118 12.32 13.86 -2.97
CA THR A 118 12.03 13.37 -4.32
C THR A 118 12.01 14.50 -5.34
N LEU A 119 11.38 15.63 -5.02
CA LEU A 119 11.34 16.80 -5.89
C LEU A 119 12.73 17.39 -6.15
N GLU A 120 13.55 17.54 -5.10
CA GLU A 120 14.94 18.00 -5.24
C GLU A 120 15.78 17.04 -6.10
N ALA A 121 15.58 15.73 -5.94
CA ALA A 121 16.25 14.72 -6.76
C ALA A 121 15.77 14.77 -8.22
N ALA A 122 14.47 14.96 -8.45
CA ALA A 122 13.88 15.03 -9.78
C ALA A 122 14.43 16.19 -10.61
N GLU A 123 14.56 17.37 -10.01
CA GLU A 123 15.15 18.55 -10.66
C GLU A 123 16.60 18.32 -11.08
N LYS A 124 17.40 17.64 -10.24
CA LYS A 124 18.81 17.34 -10.52
C LYS A 124 18.99 16.20 -11.53
N ASN A 125 17.97 15.36 -11.73
CA ASN A 125 18.07 14.12 -12.50
C ASN A 125 16.88 13.96 -13.47
N PRO A 126 16.76 14.83 -14.50
CA PRO A 126 15.58 14.87 -15.39
C PRO A 126 15.38 13.60 -16.24
N LYS A 127 16.33 12.66 -16.24
CA LYS A 127 16.25 11.38 -16.97
C LYS A 127 15.66 10.24 -16.14
N ILE A 128 15.54 10.41 -14.83
CA ILE A 128 14.96 9.41 -13.93
C ILE A 128 13.50 9.77 -13.74
N THR A 129 12.60 8.79 -13.90
CA THR A 129 11.19 8.93 -13.56
C THR A 129 10.99 8.65 -12.08
N TYR A 130 10.35 9.56 -11.37
CA TYR A 130 10.03 9.41 -9.95
C TYR A 130 8.54 9.17 -9.78
N VAL A 131 8.17 8.13 -9.04
CA VAL A 131 6.78 7.77 -8.78
C VAL A 131 6.52 7.85 -7.28
N CYS A 132 5.70 8.80 -6.87
CA CYS A 132 5.34 9.04 -5.47
C CYS A 132 3.99 8.38 -5.17
N LEU A 133 4.02 7.16 -4.62
CA LEU A 133 2.82 6.45 -4.20
C LEU A 133 2.24 7.04 -2.92
N ASP A 134 0.92 6.98 -2.82
CA ASP A 134 0.13 7.45 -1.67
C ASP A 134 0.45 8.91 -1.28
N SER A 135 0.49 9.78 -2.28
CA SER A 135 0.86 11.18 -2.12
C SER A 135 0.16 12.08 -3.12
N THR A 136 0.05 13.35 -2.76
CA THR A 136 -0.33 14.44 -3.67
C THR A 136 0.70 15.53 -3.53
N ILE A 137 1.10 16.14 -4.65
CA ILE A 137 2.06 17.24 -4.67
C ILE A 137 1.30 18.54 -4.95
N GLU A 138 1.53 19.55 -4.10
CA GLU A 138 1.02 20.89 -4.34
C GLU A 138 1.97 21.69 -5.25
N GLY A 139 1.41 22.57 -6.08
CA GLY A 139 2.19 23.43 -6.95
C GLY A 139 2.61 22.78 -8.27
N THR A 140 3.78 23.18 -8.78
CA THR A 140 4.29 22.70 -10.07
C THR A 140 4.97 21.35 -9.89
N ILE A 141 4.57 20.36 -10.68
CA ILE A 141 5.13 19.01 -10.66
C ILE A 141 6.12 18.89 -11.81
N PRO A 142 7.40 18.50 -11.56
CA PRO A 142 8.37 18.29 -12.63
C PRO A 142 7.90 17.20 -13.61
N ASP A 143 8.22 17.37 -14.90
CA ASP A 143 7.77 16.46 -15.97
C ASP A 143 8.15 14.99 -15.74
N ASN A 144 9.22 14.72 -14.99
CA ASN A 144 9.69 13.39 -14.64
C ASN A 144 9.15 12.87 -13.30
N VAL A 145 8.11 13.50 -12.73
CA VAL A 145 7.48 13.09 -11.46
C VAL A 145 6.01 12.74 -11.68
N LEU A 146 5.58 11.59 -11.16
CA LEU A 146 4.19 11.19 -11.06
C LEU A 146 3.83 11.02 -9.59
N ALA A 147 2.82 11.72 -9.10
CA ALA A 147 2.27 11.49 -7.76
C ALA A 147 0.93 10.77 -7.86
N VAL A 148 0.76 9.70 -7.09
CA VAL A 148 -0.40 8.82 -7.12
C VAL A 148 -1.14 8.92 -5.79
N SER A 149 -2.40 9.32 -5.85
CA SER A 149 -3.36 9.24 -4.74
C SER A 149 -4.42 8.17 -5.03
N TYR A 150 -5.20 7.81 -4.01
CA TYR A 150 -6.17 6.73 -4.10
C TYR A 150 -7.58 7.22 -3.78
N ARG A 151 -8.56 6.85 -4.62
CA ARG A 151 -9.99 7.08 -4.41
C ARG A 151 -10.59 6.03 -3.46
N VAL A 152 -10.05 5.95 -2.25
CA VAL A 152 -10.42 4.94 -1.24
C VAL A 152 -11.88 5.04 -0.80
N GLU A 153 -12.50 6.20 -0.96
CA GLU A 153 -13.93 6.40 -0.75
C GLU A 153 -14.79 5.45 -1.60
N GLU A 154 -14.36 5.13 -2.82
CA GLU A 154 -15.08 4.23 -3.72
C GLU A 154 -15.19 2.81 -3.14
N ALA A 155 -14.08 2.28 -2.62
CA ALA A 155 -14.07 0.97 -1.96
C ALA A 155 -14.73 1.03 -0.57
N ALA A 156 -14.52 2.11 0.17
CA ALA A 156 -15.16 2.31 1.47
C ALA A 156 -16.69 2.39 1.35
N PHE A 157 -17.25 2.92 0.26
CA PHE A 157 -18.67 2.86 -0.04
C PHE A 157 -19.19 1.42 -0.13
N LEU A 158 -18.47 0.55 -0.82
CA LEU A 158 -18.84 -0.87 -0.92
C LEU A 158 -18.77 -1.56 0.45
N ALA A 159 -17.76 -1.24 1.27
CA ALA A 159 -17.66 -1.73 2.64
C ALA A 159 -18.81 -1.22 3.52
N GLY A 160 -19.21 0.05 3.38
CA GLY A 160 -20.34 0.63 4.10
C GLY A 160 -21.68 0.00 3.71
N TYR A 161 -21.87 -0.28 2.42
CA TYR A 161 -23.01 -1.05 1.92
C TYR A 161 -23.06 -2.43 2.59
N LEU A 162 -21.93 -3.15 2.63
CA LEU A 162 -21.84 -4.46 3.25
C LEU A 162 -22.13 -4.40 4.76
N ALA A 163 -21.55 -3.42 5.47
CA ALA A 163 -21.77 -3.25 6.91
C ALA A 163 -23.26 -3.04 7.24
N ALA A 164 -23.94 -2.15 6.50
CA ALA A 164 -25.36 -1.90 6.71
C ALA A 164 -26.27 -3.07 6.28
N LYS A 165 -25.80 -3.94 5.40
CA LYS A 165 -26.49 -5.20 5.06
C LYS A 165 -26.25 -6.31 6.09
N ARG A 166 -25.12 -6.27 6.82
CA ARG A 166 -24.76 -7.29 7.81
C ARG A 166 -25.26 -6.98 9.21
N THR A 167 -25.31 -5.71 9.61
CA THR A 167 -25.73 -5.29 10.96
C THR A 167 -27.13 -5.80 11.32
N GLU A 168 -27.27 -6.25 12.56
CA GLU A 168 -28.49 -6.74 13.19
C GLU A 168 -28.98 -5.74 14.26
N THR A 169 -28.08 -4.92 14.82
CA THR A 169 -28.40 -3.88 15.80
C THR A 169 -28.75 -2.53 15.18
N ASN A 170 -28.48 -2.36 13.88
CA ASN A 170 -28.60 -1.09 13.18
C ASN A 170 -27.61 0.00 13.69
N VAL A 171 -26.54 -0.42 14.37
CA VAL A 171 -25.44 0.44 14.82
C VAL A 171 -24.14 -0.11 14.23
N VAL A 172 -23.40 0.74 13.52
CA VAL A 172 -22.09 0.41 12.94
C VAL A 172 -21.04 1.41 13.37
N GLY A 173 -19.78 1.00 13.40
CA GLY A 173 -18.66 1.82 13.82
C GLY A 173 -17.61 2.03 12.73
N VAL A 174 -16.88 3.14 12.82
CA VAL A 174 -15.66 3.39 12.07
C VAL A 174 -14.59 4.03 12.92
N ILE A 175 -13.38 3.45 12.96
CA ILE A 175 -12.22 3.95 13.71
C ILE A 175 -11.14 4.40 12.72
N LEU A 176 -10.75 5.67 12.78
CA LEU A 176 -9.73 6.28 11.91
C LEU A 176 -8.45 6.59 12.68
N GLY A 177 -7.29 6.52 12.03
CA GLY A 177 -5.98 6.85 12.60
C GLY A 177 -5.66 8.35 12.67
N ASP A 178 -4.36 8.69 12.67
CA ASP A 178 -3.85 10.04 12.98
C ASP A 178 -3.97 11.08 11.85
N ASN A 179 -4.34 10.67 10.64
CA ASN A 179 -4.37 11.57 9.50
C ASN A 179 -5.79 12.09 9.20
N LYS A 180 -6.15 13.25 9.76
CA LYS A 180 -7.51 13.80 9.62
C LYS A 180 -7.94 14.02 8.18
N GLU A 181 -7.04 14.42 7.28
CA GLU A 181 -7.37 14.71 5.89
C GLU A 181 -7.38 13.43 5.04
N ALA A 182 -6.33 12.62 5.10
CA ALA A 182 -6.27 11.36 4.35
C ALA A 182 -7.29 10.31 4.83
N ALA A 183 -7.80 10.43 6.06
CA ALA A 183 -8.85 9.55 6.58
C ALA A 183 -10.28 9.99 6.21
N GLN A 184 -10.49 11.22 5.71
CA GLN A 184 -11.84 11.66 5.33
C GLN A 184 -12.48 10.78 4.25
N PRO A 185 -11.78 10.40 3.17
CA PRO A 185 -12.41 9.64 2.10
C PRO A 185 -12.90 8.27 2.56
N TYR A 186 -12.14 7.58 3.43
CA TYR A 186 -12.60 6.36 4.08
C TYR A 186 -13.91 6.57 4.85
N PHE A 187 -14.00 7.63 5.66
CA PHE A 187 -15.20 7.93 6.43
C PHE A 187 -16.42 8.27 5.57
N TYR A 188 -16.25 9.17 4.60
CA TYR A 188 -17.37 9.64 3.77
C TYR A 188 -17.83 8.58 2.76
N GLY A 189 -16.91 7.78 2.22
CA GLY A 189 -17.22 6.57 1.47
C GLY A 189 -18.03 5.59 2.32
N PHE A 190 -17.50 5.16 3.46
CA PHE A 190 -18.21 4.23 4.36
C PHE A 190 -19.58 4.75 4.80
N LYS A 191 -19.65 6.01 5.25
CA LYS A 191 -20.91 6.66 5.63
C LYS A 191 -21.91 6.65 4.49
N SER A 192 -21.52 6.99 3.27
CA SER A 192 -22.44 7.02 2.14
C SER A 192 -22.95 5.62 1.77
N GLY A 193 -22.10 4.59 1.84
CA GLY A 193 -22.51 3.20 1.68
C GLY A 193 -23.54 2.75 2.72
N VAL A 194 -23.29 3.06 4.00
CA VAL A 194 -24.22 2.75 5.10
C VAL A 194 -25.57 3.43 4.88
N ARG A 195 -25.55 4.74 4.60
CA ARG A 195 -26.78 5.55 4.43
C ARG A 195 -27.56 5.18 3.16
N PHE A 196 -26.87 4.67 2.14
CA PHE A 196 -27.49 4.19 0.92
C PHE A 196 -28.39 2.97 1.18
N VAL A 197 -27.99 2.08 2.09
CA VAL A 197 -28.82 0.91 2.49
C VAL A 197 -29.85 1.30 3.54
N ASN A 198 -29.41 1.98 4.60
CA ASN A 198 -30.29 2.39 5.69
C ASN A 198 -29.96 3.82 6.15
N PRO A 199 -30.78 4.82 5.79
CA PRO A 199 -30.54 6.21 6.19
C PRO A 199 -30.66 6.43 7.69
N ASN A 200 -31.27 5.50 8.44
CA ASN A 200 -31.45 5.57 9.89
C ASN A 200 -30.46 4.70 10.69
N CYS A 201 -29.50 4.04 10.04
CA CYS A 201 -28.44 3.30 10.74
C CYS A 201 -27.58 4.25 11.57
N GLU A 202 -27.31 3.95 12.84
CA GLU A 202 -26.41 4.76 13.65
C GLU A 202 -24.96 4.50 13.23
N LEU A 203 -24.18 5.56 13.04
CA LEU A 203 -22.77 5.47 12.65
C LEU A 203 -21.91 6.11 13.72
N LEU A 204 -21.25 5.28 14.52
CA LEU A 204 -20.29 5.70 15.52
C LEU A 204 -18.96 6.03 14.83
N LYS A 205 -18.42 7.23 15.06
CA LYS A 205 -17.14 7.66 14.50
C LYS A 205 -16.09 7.81 15.60
N GLY A 206 -14.99 7.09 15.46
CA GLY A 206 -13.82 7.18 16.32
C GLY A 206 -12.62 7.78 15.59
N ASN A 207 -11.86 8.64 16.28
CA ASN A 207 -10.52 9.06 15.84
C ASN A 207 -9.47 8.65 16.89
N ALA A 208 -8.67 7.65 16.52
CA ALA A 208 -7.61 7.09 17.34
C ALA A 208 -6.38 7.99 17.40
N ALA A 209 -6.20 8.98 16.53
CA ALA A 209 -5.05 9.91 16.56
C ALA A 209 -3.70 9.16 16.68
N THR A 210 -3.63 7.97 16.08
CA THR A 210 -2.50 7.05 16.13
C THR A 210 -2.64 5.98 15.05
N PHE A 211 -1.52 5.42 14.60
CA PHE A 211 -1.48 4.22 13.77
C PHE A 211 -0.83 3.02 14.48
N THR A 212 -0.33 3.21 15.71
CA THR A 212 0.54 2.25 16.40
C THR A 212 0.11 1.94 17.84
N ASN A 213 -0.68 2.81 18.49
CA ASN A 213 -1.17 2.55 19.84
C ASN A 213 -2.40 1.62 19.81
N LYS A 214 -2.13 0.32 19.96
CA LYS A 214 -3.14 -0.75 20.00
C LYS A 214 -4.17 -0.57 21.10
N THR A 215 -3.75 -0.30 22.34
CA THR A 215 -4.64 -0.12 23.50
C THR A 215 -5.68 0.96 23.26
N ARG A 216 -5.29 2.07 22.62
CA ARG A 216 -6.22 3.14 22.29
C ARG A 216 -7.29 2.70 21.28
N VAL A 217 -6.92 1.89 20.29
CA VAL A 217 -7.88 1.36 19.30
C VAL A 217 -8.80 0.30 19.92
N GLU A 218 -8.26 -0.55 20.79
CA GLU A 218 -8.99 -1.53 21.59
C GLU A 218 -10.08 -0.87 22.44
N GLU A 219 -9.72 0.10 23.28
CA GLU A 219 -10.66 0.86 24.13
C GLU A 219 -11.79 1.52 23.32
N MET A 220 -11.47 2.01 22.12
CA MET A 220 -12.47 2.61 21.22
C MET A 220 -13.41 1.57 20.61
N ALA A 221 -12.88 0.41 20.21
CA ALA A 221 -13.69 -0.69 19.69
C ALA A 221 -14.62 -1.23 20.77
N GLU A 222 -14.12 -1.45 21.99
CA GLU A 222 -14.94 -1.85 23.13
C GLU A 222 -16.05 -0.84 23.44
N ALA A 223 -15.74 0.47 23.41
CA ALA A 223 -16.73 1.51 23.62
C ALA A 223 -17.84 1.51 22.54
N MET A 224 -17.49 1.25 21.28
CA MET A 224 -18.46 1.12 20.19
C MET A 224 -19.33 -0.14 20.36
N VAL A 225 -18.74 -1.28 20.72
CA VAL A 225 -19.49 -2.51 20.99
C VAL A 225 -20.43 -2.34 22.18
N ASN A 226 -19.98 -1.66 23.25
CA ASN A 226 -20.82 -1.30 24.39
C ASN A 226 -21.94 -0.31 24.04
N SER A 227 -21.82 0.37 22.89
CA SER A 227 -22.84 1.23 22.30
C SER A 227 -23.60 0.49 21.18
N ASP A 228 -23.67 -0.84 21.26
CA ASP A 228 -24.40 -1.75 20.36
C ASP A 228 -23.85 -1.89 18.93
N ALA A 229 -22.66 -1.37 18.61
CA ALA A 229 -22.07 -1.61 17.29
C ALA A 229 -21.74 -3.10 17.09
N ASP A 230 -22.23 -3.68 15.99
CA ASP A 230 -22.00 -5.09 15.64
C ASP A 230 -21.21 -5.29 14.34
N VAL A 231 -20.95 -4.20 13.62
CA VAL A 231 -19.98 -4.14 12.51
C VAL A 231 -19.09 -2.91 12.69
N ILE A 232 -17.77 -3.09 12.72
CA ILE A 232 -16.81 -1.98 12.84
C ILE A 232 -15.77 -2.05 11.72
N PHE A 233 -15.57 -0.92 11.03
CA PHE A 233 -14.50 -0.70 10.06
C PHE A 233 -13.33 0.06 10.71
N HIS A 234 -12.08 -0.30 10.40
CA HIS A 234 -10.93 0.50 10.80
C HIS A 234 -10.10 0.98 9.61
N SER A 235 -9.52 2.18 9.73
CA SER A 235 -8.39 2.66 8.94
C SER A 235 -7.38 3.27 9.92
N ALA A 236 -6.76 2.40 10.72
CA ALA A 236 -5.91 2.77 11.85
C ALA A 236 -4.52 2.10 11.82
N GLY A 237 -4.05 1.71 10.63
CA GLY A 237 -2.73 1.11 10.44
C GLY A 237 -2.54 -0.16 11.28
N LEU A 238 -1.34 -0.34 11.84
CA LEU A 238 -1.00 -1.52 12.65
C LEU A 238 -1.86 -1.66 13.92
N ALA A 239 -2.26 -0.53 14.52
CA ALA A 239 -3.13 -0.53 15.69
C ALA A 239 -4.53 -1.06 15.39
N GLY A 240 -4.99 -0.98 14.13
CA GLY A 240 -6.27 -1.50 13.67
C GLY A 240 -6.50 -2.99 13.90
N LYS A 241 -5.43 -3.78 13.98
CA LYS A 241 -5.51 -5.21 14.32
C LYS A 241 -6.18 -5.45 15.69
N ALA A 242 -6.00 -4.54 16.65
CA ALA A 242 -6.64 -4.63 17.96
C ALA A 242 -8.17 -4.49 17.88
N MET A 243 -8.70 -3.72 16.92
CA MET A 243 -10.15 -3.65 16.69
C MET A 243 -10.66 -5.02 16.19
N ILE A 244 -9.95 -5.65 15.27
CA ILE A 244 -10.31 -6.97 14.74
C ILE A 244 -10.33 -8.01 15.87
N GLU A 245 -9.30 -8.03 16.71
CA GLU A 245 -9.22 -8.90 17.90
C GLU A 245 -10.43 -8.70 18.83
N VAL A 246 -10.78 -7.45 19.16
CA VAL A 246 -11.98 -7.15 19.97
C VAL A 246 -13.26 -7.66 19.31
N MET A 247 -13.45 -7.43 18.01
CA MET A 247 -14.66 -7.87 17.31
C MET A 247 -14.77 -9.39 17.26
N GLU A 248 -13.66 -10.10 17.05
CA GLU A 248 -13.60 -11.56 17.12
C GLU A 248 -14.00 -12.08 18.51
N GLU A 249 -13.40 -11.54 19.57
CA GLU A 249 -13.71 -11.94 20.96
C GLU A 249 -15.18 -11.72 21.32
N LYS A 250 -15.82 -10.69 20.75
CA LYS A 250 -17.24 -10.37 20.97
C LYS A 250 -18.18 -11.12 20.02
N GLY A 251 -17.66 -11.90 19.07
CA GLY A 251 -18.45 -12.56 18.04
C GLY A 251 -19.19 -11.58 17.12
N LYS A 252 -18.58 -10.42 16.86
CA LYS A 252 -19.09 -9.33 16.02
C LYS A 252 -18.23 -9.19 14.77
N TYR A 253 -18.68 -8.42 13.78
CA TYR A 253 -18.03 -8.36 12.48
C TYR A 253 -17.04 -7.21 12.35
N ALA A 254 -15.89 -7.49 11.77
CA ALA A 254 -14.87 -6.50 11.45
C ALA A 254 -14.78 -6.27 9.94
N ILE A 255 -14.37 -5.05 9.57
CA ILE A 255 -13.89 -4.72 8.24
C ILE A 255 -12.47 -4.17 8.38
N GLY A 256 -11.53 -4.81 7.67
CA GLY A 256 -10.11 -4.44 7.65
C GLY A 256 -9.79 -3.29 6.69
N ALA A 257 -8.50 -2.93 6.63
CA ALA A 257 -7.98 -1.92 5.72
C ALA A 257 -6.61 -2.28 5.15
N ASP A 258 -6.33 -1.66 4.01
CA ASP A 258 -5.10 -1.67 3.21
C ASP A 258 -4.76 -3.00 2.56
N ILE A 259 -4.86 -4.11 3.30
CA ILE A 259 -4.67 -5.48 2.81
C ILE A 259 -5.81 -6.39 3.24
N ASP A 260 -5.87 -7.58 2.67
CA ASP A 260 -6.80 -8.60 3.13
C ASP A 260 -6.42 -9.06 4.54
N GLN A 261 -7.25 -8.69 5.51
CA GLN A 261 -7.07 -9.03 6.92
C GLN A 261 -7.97 -10.18 7.38
N ASN A 262 -8.66 -10.89 6.47
CA ASN A 262 -9.53 -12.01 6.84
C ASN A 262 -8.77 -13.09 7.63
N GLY A 263 -7.51 -13.36 7.27
CA GLY A 263 -6.67 -14.32 7.99
C GLY A 263 -6.42 -14.02 9.48
N LEU A 264 -6.71 -12.80 9.96
CA LEU A 264 -6.61 -12.47 11.38
C LEU A 264 -7.77 -13.03 12.21
N ALA A 265 -8.98 -13.01 11.65
CA ALA A 265 -10.18 -13.57 12.26
C ALA A 265 -11.15 -14.06 11.15
N PRO A 266 -10.90 -15.27 10.60
CA PRO A 266 -11.52 -15.72 9.34
C PRO A 266 -13.05 -15.76 9.35
N GLU A 267 -13.66 -15.95 10.52
CA GLU A 267 -15.11 -16.06 10.68
C GLU A 267 -15.80 -14.70 10.87
N THR A 268 -15.07 -13.67 11.29
CA THR A 268 -15.65 -12.37 11.70
C THR A 268 -15.17 -11.19 10.85
N VAL A 269 -14.06 -11.30 10.13
CA VAL A 269 -13.65 -10.26 9.17
C VAL A 269 -14.40 -10.46 7.85
N LEU A 270 -15.39 -9.61 7.58
CA LEU A 270 -16.25 -9.70 6.40
C LEU A 270 -15.53 -9.37 5.10
N THR A 271 -14.61 -8.41 5.16
CA THR A 271 -13.83 -7.89 4.04
C THR A 271 -12.74 -6.97 4.58
N SER A 272 -11.92 -6.43 3.68
CA SER A 272 -11.04 -5.30 3.94
C SER A 272 -11.13 -4.28 2.80
N VAL A 273 -11.02 -2.99 3.11
CA VAL A 273 -10.88 -1.93 2.11
C VAL A 273 -9.42 -1.92 1.66
N ILE A 274 -9.14 -2.46 0.48
CA ILE A 274 -7.78 -2.69 -0.04
C ILE A 274 -7.24 -1.44 -0.73
N LYS A 275 -5.93 -1.20 -0.55
CA LYS A 275 -5.13 -0.27 -1.37
C LYS A 275 -4.04 -1.07 -2.08
N GLU A 276 -4.17 -1.22 -3.40
CA GLU A 276 -3.31 -2.08 -4.21
C GLU A 276 -2.04 -1.36 -4.68
N ASN A 277 -1.12 -1.07 -3.75
CA ASN A 277 0.18 -0.47 -4.09
C ASN A 277 0.96 -1.32 -5.09
N GLY A 278 0.84 -2.65 -5.01
CA GLY A 278 1.53 -3.59 -5.89
C GLY A 278 1.03 -3.53 -7.33
N GLU A 279 -0.29 -3.64 -7.54
CA GLU A 279 -0.86 -3.55 -8.89
C GLU A 279 -0.64 -2.15 -9.50
N VAL A 280 -0.67 -1.09 -8.69
CA VAL A 280 -0.32 0.26 -9.16
C VAL A 280 1.14 0.34 -9.58
N ALA A 281 2.08 -0.17 -8.79
CA ALA A 281 3.50 -0.16 -9.13
C ALA A 281 3.77 -0.96 -10.42
N TYR A 282 3.22 -2.17 -10.53
CA TYR A 282 3.29 -3.00 -11.73
C TYR A 282 2.70 -2.28 -12.96
N SER A 283 1.50 -1.73 -12.84
CA SER A 283 0.82 -1.00 -13.91
C SER A 283 1.62 0.20 -14.41
N ILE A 284 2.28 0.93 -13.52
CA ILE A 284 3.12 2.06 -13.88
C ILE A 284 4.37 1.60 -14.64
N ILE A 285 5.03 0.52 -14.21
CA ILE A 285 6.18 -0.03 -14.96
C ILE A 285 5.73 -0.48 -16.36
N LYS A 286 4.60 -1.18 -16.45
CA LYS A 286 4.03 -1.58 -17.74
C LYS A 286 3.77 -0.38 -18.66
N GLN A 287 3.18 0.70 -18.13
CA GLN A 287 2.95 1.93 -18.90
C GLN A 287 4.25 2.60 -19.36
N ILE A 288 5.34 2.48 -18.60
CA ILE A 288 6.65 3.02 -19.01
C ILE A 288 7.20 2.21 -20.19
N GLU A 289 7.16 0.88 -20.13
CA GLU A 289 7.62 0.02 -21.23
C GLU A 289 6.80 0.23 -22.51
N GLU A 290 5.49 0.43 -22.36
CA GLU A 290 4.57 0.72 -23.46
C GLU A 290 4.68 2.16 -23.97
N ASN A 291 5.49 3.03 -23.33
CA ASN A 291 5.62 4.46 -23.60
C ASN A 291 4.28 5.22 -23.51
N THR A 292 3.40 4.81 -22.61
CA THR A 292 2.07 5.39 -22.38
C THR A 292 1.96 6.18 -21.08
N LEU A 293 2.95 6.08 -20.18
CA LEU A 293 2.95 6.80 -18.91
C LEU A 293 2.96 8.33 -19.14
N ALA A 294 1.97 9.01 -18.58
CA ALA A 294 1.95 10.47 -18.50
C ALA A 294 2.39 10.92 -17.10
N SER A 295 3.65 11.32 -16.95
CA SER A 295 4.20 11.97 -15.76
C SER A 295 3.98 13.50 -15.79
N GLY A 296 4.52 14.24 -14.83
CA GLY A 296 4.33 15.69 -14.68
C GLY A 296 3.01 16.09 -14.01
N LYS A 297 2.38 15.17 -13.28
CA LYS A 297 1.04 15.38 -12.72
C LYS A 297 0.76 14.58 -11.44
N ASN A 298 -0.27 15.02 -10.73
CA ASN A 298 -1.01 14.16 -9.80
C ASN A 298 -1.98 13.29 -10.61
N VAL A 299 -2.04 12.01 -10.29
CA VAL A 299 -3.10 11.10 -10.72
C VAL A 299 -3.77 10.51 -9.49
N SER A 300 -5.06 10.27 -9.61
CA SER A 300 -5.82 9.57 -8.59
C SER A 300 -6.28 8.25 -9.20
N TYR A 301 -6.08 7.14 -8.51
CA TYR A 301 -6.49 5.81 -8.95
C TYR A 301 -7.53 5.21 -8.00
N GLY A 302 -8.53 4.55 -8.56
CA GLY A 302 -9.68 3.99 -7.84
C GLY A 302 -10.04 2.59 -8.34
N LEU A 303 -11.32 2.25 -8.26
CA LEU A 303 -11.84 0.95 -8.68
C LEU A 303 -11.60 0.67 -10.17
N ALA A 304 -11.64 1.71 -11.00
CA ALA A 304 -11.44 1.59 -12.45
C ALA A 304 -10.02 1.14 -12.82
N GLU A 305 -9.04 1.54 -12.01
CA GLU A 305 -7.63 1.16 -12.17
C GLU A 305 -7.25 -0.07 -11.33
N ASN A 306 -8.22 -0.72 -10.65
CA ASN A 306 -7.99 -1.76 -9.64
C ASN A 306 -7.01 -1.34 -8.53
N ALA A 307 -6.92 -0.04 -8.24
CA ALA A 307 -6.02 0.50 -7.22
C ALA A 307 -6.62 0.45 -5.81
N VAL A 308 -7.94 0.33 -5.73
CA VAL A 308 -8.68 0.10 -4.48
C VAL A 308 -9.77 -0.93 -4.72
N GLY A 309 -10.22 -1.58 -3.66
CA GLY A 309 -11.26 -2.60 -3.75
C GLY A 309 -11.69 -3.16 -2.41
N LEU A 310 -12.55 -4.17 -2.48
CA LEU A 310 -12.78 -5.07 -1.36
C LEU A 310 -11.89 -6.29 -1.50
N ALA A 311 -11.50 -6.90 -0.38
CA ALA A 311 -10.70 -8.11 -0.33
C ALA A 311 -11.32 -9.25 -1.18
N GLU A 312 -10.50 -10.10 -1.79
CA GLU A 312 -10.99 -11.27 -2.55
C GLU A 312 -11.80 -12.23 -1.66
N THR A 313 -11.40 -12.39 -0.38
CA THR A 313 -12.11 -13.21 0.62
C THR A 313 -13.55 -12.76 0.88
N THR A 314 -13.94 -11.55 0.46
CA THR A 314 -15.33 -11.06 0.58
C THR A 314 -16.33 -12.05 -0.01
N GLU A 315 -16.00 -12.68 -1.14
CA GLU A 315 -16.88 -13.62 -1.82
C GLU A 315 -17.31 -14.79 -0.93
N SER A 316 -16.38 -15.33 -0.13
CA SER A 316 -16.66 -16.42 0.82
C SER A 316 -17.36 -15.98 2.10
N MET A 317 -17.33 -14.69 2.42
CA MET A 317 -17.85 -14.15 3.69
C MET A 317 -19.30 -13.67 3.61
N VAL A 318 -19.87 -13.60 2.40
CA VAL A 318 -21.20 -13.02 2.17
C VAL A 318 -22.05 -13.92 1.27
N SER A 319 -23.36 -13.70 1.26
CA SER A 319 -24.23 -14.42 0.32
C SER A 319 -23.90 -14.04 -1.14
N GLU A 320 -24.13 -14.96 -2.07
CA GLU A 320 -23.97 -14.73 -3.52
C GLU A 320 -24.76 -13.49 -3.99
N GLU A 321 -25.96 -13.28 -3.44
CA GLU A 321 -26.79 -12.11 -3.73
C GLU A 321 -26.09 -10.82 -3.29
N THR A 322 -25.55 -10.79 -2.06
CA THR A 322 -24.80 -9.63 -1.53
C THR A 322 -23.57 -9.36 -2.39
N TYR A 323 -22.79 -10.38 -2.73
CA TYR A 323 -21.59 -10.24 -3.53
C TYR A 323 -21.89 -9.73 -4.94
N THR A 324 -22.93 -10.27 -5.59
CA THR A 324 -23.41 -9.80 -6.89
C THR A 324 -23.78 -8.32 -6.85
N LYS A 325 -24.48 -7.87 -5.80
CA LYS A 325 -24.84 -6.45 -5.63
C LYS A 325 -23.64 -5.55 -5.40
N ILE A 326 -22.65 -6.00 -4.62
CA ILE A 326 -21.38 -5.28 -4.44
C ILE A 326 -20.72 -5.06 -5.81
N ASN A 327 -20.62 -6.10 -6.64
CA ASN A 327 -20.03 -6.00 -7.98
C ASN A 327 -20.84 -5.10 -8.93
N GLU A 328 -22.17 -5.12 -8.84
CA GLU A 328 -23.03 -4.19 -9.58
C GLU A 328 -22.74 -2.73 -9.19
N TYR A 329 -22.61 -2.42 -7.90
CA TYR A 329 -22.29 -1.08 -7.44
C TYR A 329 -20.86 -0.66 -7.76
N LYS A 330 -19.89 -1.58 -7.66
CA LYS A 330 -18.51 -1.38 -8.14
C LYS A 330 -18.53 -0.92 -9.59
N GLN A 331 -19.26 -1.62 -10.47
CA GLN A 331 -19.34 -1.25 -11.87
C GLN A 331 -20.04 0.10 -12.07
N LYS A 332 -21.10 0.41 -11.32
CA LYS A 332 -21.75 1.73 -11.40
C LYS A 332 -20.84 2.87 -10.96
N ILE A 333 -19.94 2.66 -10.00
CA ILE A 333 -18.93 3.65 -9.62
C ILE A 333 -17.92 3.83 -10.75
N ILE A 334 -17.40 2.73 -11.31
CA ILE A 334 -16.49 2.74 -12.47
C ILE A 334 -17.12 3.47 -13.67
N ASP A 335 -18.39 3.22 -13.95
CA ASP A 335 -19.14 3.86 -15.04
C ASP A 335 -19.49 5.34 -14.76
N GLY A 336 -19.19 5.87 -13.56
CA GLY A 336 -19.57 7.22 -13.14
C GLY A 336 -21.07 7.42 -12.86
N LYS A 337 -21.85 6.33 -12.79
CA LYS A 337 -23.28 6.35 -12.43
C LYS A 337 -23.48 6.56 -10.93
N ILE A 338 -22.51 6.18 -10.12
CA ILE A 338 -22.44 6.51 -8.69
C ILE A 338 -21.19 7.36 -8.47
N THR A 339 -21.38 8.56 -7.91
CA THR A 339 -20.27 9.40 -7.44
C THR A 339 -20.26 9.38 -5.92
N VAL A 340 -19.16 8.88 -5.35
CA VAL A 340 -18.97 8.75 -3.91
C VAL A 340 -18.24 9.98 -3.37
N PRO A 341 -18.71 10.60 -2.27
CA PRO A 341 -18.04 11.76 -1.70
C PRO A 341 -16.77 11.37 -0.92
N ALA A 342 -15.68 12.11 -1.14
CA ALA A 342 -14.42 11.95 -0.40
C ALA A 342 -14.34 12.83 0.85
N ASN A 343 -15.16 13.87 0.96
CA ASN A 343 -15.15 14.83 2.07
C ASN A 343 -16.54 15.45 2.30
N GLU A 344 -16.62 16.37 3.27
CA GLU A 344 -17.87 17.01 3.68
C GLU A 344 -18.49 17.96 2.65
N ASN A 345 -17.68 18.46 1.71
CA ASN A 345 -18.11 19.40 0.69
C ASN A 345 -18.64 18.69 -0.57
N GLU A 346 -18.49 17.36 -0.63
CA GLU A 346 -18.95 16.53 -1.73
C GLU A 346 -20.27 15.85 -1.39
N THR A 347 -21.08 15.59 -2.41
CA THR A 347 -22.40 14.96 -2.24
C THR A 347 -22.44 13.65 -2.99
N PHE A 348 -22.98 12.63 -2.33
CA PHE A 348 -23.31 11.36 -2.97
C PHE A 348 -24.34 11.58 -4.10
N LYS A 349 -24.06 11.05 -5.29
CA LYS A 349 -24.91 11.21 -6.48
C LYS A 349 -25.13 9.89 -7.18
N ILE A 350 -26.35 9.70 -7.68
CA ILE A 350 -26.71 8.63 -8.61
C ILE A 350 -27.22 9.29 -9.89
N THR A 351 -26.62 8.91 -11.01
CA THR A 351 -27.02 9.34 -12.36
C THR A 351 -27.68 8.16 -13.07
N TYR A 352 -28.85 8.39 -13.66
CA TYR A 352 -29.68 7.37 -14.31
C TYR A 352 -29.47 7.29 -15.82
#